data_AF-A0A929L3P9-F1
#
_entry.id   AF-A0A929L3P9-F1
#
_cell.length_a   1.000
_cell.length_b   1.000
_cell.length_c   1.000
_cell.angle_alpha   90.00
_cell.angle_beta   90.00
_cell.angle_gamma   90.00
#
_symmetry.space_group_name_H-M   'P 1'
#
loop_
_entity.id
_entity.type
_entity.pdbx_description
1 polymer ?
#
loop_
_entity_poly.entity_id
_entity_poly.type
_entity_poly.pdbx_seq_one_letter_code
_entity_poly.pdbx_strand_id
1 'polypeptide(L)'
;MTSRRIVQMLWSIAKALLPGMASPSLLALADRYEKELTDRTFRYTFQEKEKSPFTARLEFDRSAFCHLFSIGSIVKGYTPDLDEFSGMKGWRNIQEGKITLKMLRRINPDQMQYYANEYAMIEELIETVNDPSAVRFDARKVAGSKLKSDILLYRVYGNRTIHVGICQDEDGTWFARSFFVRENDPDKYPSKYIHKMTPLKVKVKVSSKNA
;
A
#
# COMPACT_ATOMS: atom_id res chain seq x y z
N MET A 1 -6.16 7.23 24.77
CA MET A 1 -6.05 6.84 23.34
C MET A 1 -6.48 7.95 22.35
N THR A 2 -6.76 9.18 22.80
CA THR A 2 -7.41 10.25 22.02
C THR A 2 -6.46 11.24 21.33
N SER A 3 -5.20 11.34 21.76
CA SER A 3 -4.24 12.34 21.26
C SER A 3 -3.74 12.08 19.82
N ARG A 4 -3.43 10.82 19.47
CA ARG A 4 -2.86 10.49 18.14
C ARG A 4 -3.81 10.76 16.98
N ARG A 5 -5.11 10.46 17.13
CA ARG A 5 -6.13 10.71 16.10
C ARG A 5 -6.37 12.20 15.85
N ILE A 6 -6.33 13.02 16.91
CA ILE A 6 -6.47 14.47 16.80
C ILE A 6 -5.25 15.06 16.08
N VAL A 7 -4.04 14.60 16.42
CA VAL A 7 -2.80 15.05 15.75
C VAL A 7 -2.80 14.64 14.27
N GLN A 8 -3.20 13.41 13.94
CA GLN A 8 -3.29 12.96 12.54
C GLN A 8 -4.35 13.75 11.75
N MET A 9 -5.53 13.98 12.33
CA MET A 9 -6.58 14.78 11.70
C MET A 9 -6.11 16.22 11.46
N LEU A 10 -5.42 16.83 12.43
CA LEU A 10 -4.84 18.16 12.29
C LEU A 10 -3.74 18.18 11.22
N TRP A 11 -2.96 17.11 11.07
CA TRP A 11 -1.93 16.98 10.04
C TRP A 11 -2.54 16.83 8.64
N SER A 12 -3.60 16.02 8.49
CA SER A 12 -4.34 15.89 7.24
C SER A 12 -5.03 17.19 6.83
N ILE A 13 -5.60 17.92 7.79
CA ILE A 13 -6.21 19.24 7.59
C ILE A 13 -5.13 20.27 7.20
N ALA A 14 -3.98 20.29 7.89
CA ALA A 14 -2.87 21.18 7.57
C ALA A 14 -2.31 20.91 6.16
N LYS A 15 -2.20 19.64 5.75
CA LYS A 15 -1.75 19.23 4.41
C LYS A 15 -2.74 19.63 3.31
N ALA A 16 -4.04 19.72 3.62
CA ALA A 16 -5.08 20.19 2.70
C ALA A 16 -5.16 21.73 2.61
N LEU A 17 -4.80 22.45 3.68
CA LEU A 17 -4.91 23.91 3.77
C LEU A 17 -3.62 24.67 3.41
N LEU A 18 -2.47 24.00 3.33
CA LEU A 18 -1.18 24.61 2.99
C LEU A 18 -0.63 24.02 1.67
N PRO A 19 -1.02 24.57 0.50
CA PRO A 19 -0.39 24.20 -0.76
C PRO A 19 1.07 24.68 -0.73
N GLY A 20 2.01 23.77 -0.49
CA GLY A 20 3.44 24.11 -0.38
C GLY A 20 4.25 23.31 0.64
N MET A 21 3.64 22.45 1.47
CA MET A 21 4.42 21.45 2.21
C MET A 21 5.14 20.54 1.20
N ALA A 22 6.47 20.56 1.23
CA ALA A 22 7.30 19.74 0.36
C ALA A 22 6.80 18.29 0.40
N SER A 23 6.43 17.73 -0.75
CA SER A 23 6.12 16.31 -0.84
C SER A 23 7.31 15.53 -0.27
N PRO A 24 7.07 14.53 0.60
CA PRO A 24 8.16 13.78 1.21
C PRO A 24 9.07 13.22 0.12
N SER A 25 10.38 13.28 0.35
CA SER A 25 11.35 12.68 -0.57
C SER A 25 11.11 11.16 -0.66
N LEU A 26 11.55 10.54 -1.76
CA LEU A 26 11.45 9.09 -1.90
C LEU A 26 12.19 8.36 -0.77
N LEU A 27 13.31 8.93 -0.32
CA LEU A 27 14.06 8.45 0.84
C LEU A 27 13.21 8.50 2.11
N ALA A 28 12.57 9.63 2.41
CA ALA A 28 11.71 9.76 3.59
C ALA A 28 10.51 8.78 3.58
N LEU A 29 10.00 8.45 2.39
CA LEU A 29 8.98 7.41 2.23
C LEU A 29 9.53 6.01 2.52
N ALA A 30 10.72 5.69 2.01
CA ALA A 30 11.40 4.42 2.26
C ALA A 30 11.71 4.24 3.75
N ASP A 31 12.29 5.24 4.41
CA ASP A 31 12.63 5.19 5.84
C ASP A 31 11.38 4.97 6.70
N ARG A 32 10.26 5.61 6.32
CA ARG A 32 8.99 5.41 7.02
C ARG A 32 8.41 4.03 6.78
N TYR A 33 8.46 3.51 5.55
CA TYR A 33 8.05 2.14 5.24
C TYR A 33 8.85 1.11 6.06
N GLU A 34 10.15 1.30 6.17
CA GLU A 34 11.01 0.44 6.98
C GLU A 34 10.59 0.45 8.45
N LYS A 35 10.58 1.64 9.05
CA LYS A 35 10.29 1.83 10.48
C LYS A 35 8.89 1.38 10.90
N GLU A 36 7.88 1.63 10.06
CA GLU A 36 6.48 1.43 10.43
C GLU A 36 5.89 0.11 9.94
N LEU A 37 6.48 -0.53 8.92
CA LEU A 37 5.98 -1.77 8.33
C LEU A 37 7.01 -2.91 8.37
N THR A 38 8.26 -2.68 7.97
CA THR A 38 9.27 -3.76 7.85
C THR A 38 9.70 -4.30 9.21
N ASP A 39 9.83 -3.42 10.21
CA ASP A 39 10.22 -3.78 11.58
C ASP A 39 9.08 -4.42 12.40
N ARG A 40 7.94 -4.69 11.76
CA ARG A 40 6.74 -5.21 12.42
C ARG A 40 6.24 -6.49 11.77
N THR A 41 5.51 -7.26 12.56
CA THR A 41 4.73 -8.41 12.09
C THR A 41 3.26 -8.12 12.31
N PHE A 42 2.45 -8.31 11.27
CA PHE A 42 1.00 -8.10 11.31
C PHE A 42 0.31 -9.46 11.27
N ARG A 43 -0.31 -9.85 12.40
CA ARG A 43 -1.09 -11.09 12.47
C ARG A 43 -2.57 -10.77 12.33
N TYR A 44 -3.13 -11.10 11.18
CA TYR A 44 -4.56 -11.00 10.91
C TYR A 44 -5.27 -12.29 11.27
N THR A 45 -6.45 -12.16 11.86
CA THR A 45 -7.44 -13.23 11.97
C THR A 45 -8.65 -12.82 11.16
N PHE A 46 -8.95 -13.60 10.12
CA PHE A 46 -10.08 -13.37 9.23
C PHE A 46 -11.21 -14.34 9.54
N GLN A 47 -12.44 -13.84 9.45
CA GLN A 47 -13.65 -14.62 9.63
C GLN A 47 -14.62 -14.30 8.50
N GLU A 48 -14.84 -15.29 7.63
CA GLU A 48 -15.90 -15.26 6.61
C GLU A 48 -17.17 -15.86 7.21
N LYS A 49 -18.36 -15.43 6.76
CA LYS A 49 -19.63 -15.96 7.27
C LYS A 49 -19.67 -17.48 7.08
N GLU A 50 -20.08 -18.22 8.12
CA GLU A 50 -20.28 -19.68 8.08
C GLU A 50 -19.02 -20.51 7.77
N LYS A 51 -17.81 -19.93 7.83
CA LYS A 51 -16.55 -20.66 7.67
C LYS A 51 -15.71 -20.62 8.95
N SER A 52 -14.77 -21.55 9.11
CA SER A 52 -13.78 -21.45 10.18
C SER A 52 -12.89 -20.22 9.99
N PRO A 53 -12.53 -19.51 11.06
CA PRO A 53 -11.56 -18.43 10.98
C PRO A 53 -10.19 -18.96 10.55
N PHE A 54 -9.42 -18.11 9.87
CA PHE A 54 -8.05 -18.41 9.45
C PHE A 54 -7.13 -17.21 9.73
N THR A 55 -5.83 -17.46 9.77
CA THR A 55 -4.84 -16.44 10.11
C THR A 55 -3.87 -16.19 8.98
N ALA A 56 -3.48 -14.93 8.82
CA ALA A 56 -2.37 -14.53 7.96
C ALA A 56 -1.32 -13.82 8.81
N ARG A 57 -0.06 -14.26 8.72
CA ARG A 57 1.10 -13.55 9.27
C ARG A 57 1.75 -12.78 8.12
N LEU A 58 1.48 -11.49 8.04
CA LEU A 58 2.01 -10.60 7.03
C LEU A 58 3.28 -9.93 7.54
N GLU A 59 4.32 -10.01 6.71
CA GLU A 59 5.56 -9.25 6.88
C GLU A 59 5.83 -8.44 5.62
N PHE A 60 6.38 -7.24 5.83
CA PHE A 60 6.83 -6.37 4.75
C PHE A 60 8.34 -6.50 4.62
N ASP A 61 8.81 -6.57 3.38
CA ASP A 61 10.23 -6.61 3.05
C ASP A 61 10.68 -5.31 2.40
N ARG A 62 11.92 -4.91 2.67
CA ARG A 62 12.59 -3.77 2.00
C ARG A 62 12.57 -3.94 0.48
N SER A 63 12.80 -5.16 0.00
CA SER A 63 12.80 -5.49 -1.43
C SER A 63 11.45 -5.25 -2.11
N ALA A 64 10.35 -5.30 -1.36
CA ALA A 64 9.00 -5.10 -1.88
C ALA A 64 8.65 -3.62 -2.08
N PHE A 65 9.38 -2.68 -1.46
CA PHE A 65 9.05 -1.25 -1.54
C PHE A 65 8.92 -0.74 -2.98
N CYS A 66 9.93 -1.00 -3.82
CA CYS A 66 9.92 -0.54 -5.21
C CYS A 66 8.73 -1.09 -6.00
N HIS A 67 8.32 -2.33 -5.69
CA HIS A 67 7.15 -2.96 -6.30
C HIS A 67 5.85 -2.31 -5.83
N LEU A 68 5.67 -2.17 -4.52
CA LEU A 68 4.47 -1.59 -3.91
C LEU A 68 4.24 -0.13 -4.34
N PHE A 69 5.31 0.63 -4.54
CA PHE A 69 5.24 2.01 -5.02
C PHE A 69 5.36 2.15 -6.55
N SER A 70 5.25 1.04 -7.30
CA SER A 70 5.21 1.04 -8.77
C SER A 70 6.41 1.72 -9.46
N ILE A 71 7.58 1.74 -8.83
CA ILE A 71 8.78 2.38 -9.38
C ILE A 71 9.18 1.74 -10.71
N GLY A 72 9.22 0.41 -10.76
CA GLY A 72 9.49 -0.33 -11.99
C GLY A 72 8.48 -0.04 -13.11
N SER A 73 7.20 0.21 -12.78
CA SER A 73 6.17 0.56 -13.75
C SER A 73 6.39 1.94 -14.36
N ILE A 74 6.90 2.91 -13.58
CA ILE A 74 7.17 4.27 -14.05
C ILE A 74 8.30 4.29 -15.09
N VAL A 75 9.36 3.53 -14.84
CA VAL A 75 10.56 3.49 -15.71
C VAL A 75 10.45 2.48 -16.85
N LYS A 76 9.41 1.64 -16.85
CA LYS A 76 9.20 0.62 -17.87
C LYS A 76 9.10 1.27 -19.25
N GLY A 77 9.90 0.78 -20.20
CA GLY A 77 9.97 1.31 -21.56
C GLY A 77 11.01 2.42 -21.76
N TYR A 78 11.59 2.96 -20.68
CA TYR A 78 12.66 3.96 -20.73
C TYR A 78 14.05 3.37 -20.44
N THR A 79 14.10 2.22 -19.78
CA THR A 79 15.34 1.47 -19.55
C THR A 79 15.06 -0.04 -19.66
N PRO A 80 15.99 -0.81 -20.26
CA PRO A 80 15.94 -2.27 -20.19
C PRO A 80 16.37 -2.81 -18.81
N ASP A 81 17.15 -2.03 -18.05
CA ASP A 81 17.65 -2.42 -16.73
C ASP A 81 16.64 -2.07 -15.62
N LEU A 82 15.63 -2.93 -15.45
CA LEU A 82 14.63 -2.80 -14.39
C LEU A 82 15.16 -3.21 -13.01
N ASP A 83 16.30 -3.91 -12.95
CA ASP A 83 16.89 -4.38 -11.71
C ASP A 83 17.39 -3.19 -10.87
N GLU A 84 17.89 -2.13 -11.51
CA GLU A 84 18.25 -0.87 -10.85
C GLU A 84 17.07 -0.21 -10.11
N PHE A 85 15.83 -0.52 -10.49
CA PHE A 85 14.59 0.11 -10.00
C PHE A 85 13.69 -0.84 -9.23
N SER A 86 14.18 -2.04 -8.90
CA SER A 86 13.37 -3.08 -8.26
C SER A 86 14.16 -3.86 -7.20
N GLY A 87 13.43 -4.57 -6.34
CA GLY A 87 14.02 -5.42 -5.30
C GLY A 87 14.97 -4.67 -4.35
N MET A 88 15.95 -5.39 -3.82
CA MET A 88 16.96 -4.82 -2.91
C MET A 88 17.94 -3.86 -3.58
N LYS A 89 18.13 -3.96 -4.91
CA LYS A 89 19.01 -3.04 -5.64
C LYS A 89 18.34 -1.68 -5.79
N GLY A 90 17.08 -1.65 -6.22
CA GLY A 90 16.25 -0.44 -6.21
C GLY A 90 16.12 0.19 -4.83
N TRP A 91 15.90 -0.61 -3.78
CA TRP A 91 15.89 -0.13 -2.39
C TRP A 91 17.19 0.61 -2.02
N ARG A 92 18.35 -0.01 -2.26
CA ARG A 92 19.67 0.60 -1.98
C ARG A 92 19.89 1.87 -2.79
N ASN A 93 19.51 1.88 -4.07
CA ASN A 93 19.61 3.07 -4.91
C ASN A 93 18.75 4.24 -4.40
N ILE A 94 17.61 3.97 -3.77
CA ILE A 94 16.79 4.99 -3.10
C ILE A 94 17.49 5.52 -1.86
N GLN A 95 18.02 4.61 -1.03
CA GLN A 95 18.77 4.93 0.18
C GLN A 95 20.02 5.78 -0.11
N GLU A 96 20.69 5.51 -1.22
CA GLU A 96 21.86 6.27 -1.69
C GLU A 96 21.49 7.55 -2.47
N GLY A 97 20.21 7.85 -2.65
CA GLY A 97 19.73 9.04 -3.36
C GLY A 97 19.89 8.98 -4.90
N LYS A 98 20.26 7.84 -5.46
CA LYS A 98 20.36 7.61 -6.91
C LYS A 98 19.00 7.59 -7.60
N ILE A 99 17.96 7.13 -6.89
CA ILE A 99 16.56 7.21 -7.34
C ILE A 99 15.82 8.22 -6.50
N THR A 100 15.20 9.20 -7.15
CA THR A 100 14.41 10.26 -6.50
C THR A 100 13.08 10.49 -7.21
N LEU A 101 12.09 11.06 -6.52
CA LEU A 101 10.83 11.46 -7.17
C LEU A 101 11.06 12.45 -8.33
N LYS A 102 12.07 13.34 -8.23
CA LYS A 102 12.42 14.27 -9.30
C LYS A 102 12.92 13.53 -10.54
N MET A 103 13.77 12.53 -10.35
CA MET A 103 14.25 11.67 -11.43
C MET A 103 13.10 10.91 -12.09
N LEU A 104 12.26 10.23 -11.29
CA LEU A 104 11.11 9.47 -11.81
C LEU A 104 10.15 10.34 -12.61
N ARG A 105 9.86 11.55 -12.12
CA ARG A 105 9.03 12.54 -12.83
C ARG A 105 9.64 12.99 -14.16
N ARG A 106 10.97 13.11 -14.25
CA ARG A 106 11.66 13.46 -15.50
C ARG A 106 11.64 12.32 -16.51
N ILE A 107 11.71 11.07 -16.05
CA ILE A 107 11.67 9.90 -16.92
C ILE A 107 10.28 9.74 -17.54
N ASN A 108 9.25 9.72 -16.70
CA ASN A 108 7.88 9.47 -17.15
C ASN A 108 6.88 10.30 -16.32
N PRO A 109 6.62 11.55 -16.73
CA PRO A 109 5.75 12.45 -15.97
C PRO A 109 4.31 11.94 -15.86
N ASP A 110 3.79 11.27 -16.90
CA ASP A 110 2.42 10.78 -16.94
C ASP A 110 2.21 9.62 -15.97
N GLN A 111 3.11 8.63 -15.96
CA GLN A 111 3.04 7.55 -14.97
C GLN A 111 3.30 8.06 -13.55
N MET A 112 4.21 9.02 -13.38
CA MET A 112 4.45 9.64 -12.07
C MET A 112 3.18 10.35 -11.55
N GLN A 113 2.44 11.04 -12.42
CA GLN A 113 1.17 11.66 -12.06
C GLN A 113 0.10 10.62 -11.72
N TYR A 114 0.03 9.52 -12.49
CA TYR A 114 -0.90 8.43 -12.23
C TYR A 114 -0.72 7.80 -10.84
N TYR A 115 0.53 7.57 -10.43
CA TYR A 115 0.87 6.97 -9.12
C TYR A 115 1.08 8.00 -8.00
N ALA A 116 0.83 9.29 -8.23
CA ALA A 116 1.16 10.35 -7.27
C ALA A 116 0.49 10.15 -5.91
N ASN A 117 -0.73 9.61 -5.89
CA ASN A 117 -1.48 9.36 -4.66
C ASN A 117 -0.84 8.28 -3.79
N GLU A 118 -0.30 7.22 -4.40
CA GLU A 118 0.41 6.15 -3.68
C GLU A 118 1.59 6.73 -2.87
N TYR A 119 2.37 7.65 -3.45
CA TYR A 119 3.45 8.33 -2.72
C TYR A 119 2.94 9.32 -1.66
N ALA A 120 1.83 10.01 -1.95
CA ALA A 120 1.28 11.01 -1.04
C ALA A 120 0.59 10.41 0.19
N MET A 121 0.13 9.16 0.12
CA MET A 121 -0.75 8.51 1.09
C MET A 121 -0.10 7.34 1.85
N ILE A 122 1.21 7.42 2.11
CA ILE A 122 1.92 6.38 2.89
C ILE A 122 1.40 6.27 4.34
N GLU A 123 0.91 7.36 4.93
CA GLU A 123 0.37 7.33 6.29
C GLU A 123 -0.93 6.54 6.33
N GLU A 124 -1.80 6.76 5.35
CA GLU A 124 -3.05 6.03 5.17
C GLU A 124 -2.83 4.57 4.77
N LEU A 125 -1.75 4.26 4.04
CA LEU A 125 -1.28 2.87 3.87
C LEU A 125 -0.98 2.23 5.22
N ILE A 126 -0.16 2.87 6.06
CA ILE A 126 0.23 2.33 7.37
C ILE A 126 -1.01 2.14 8.24
N GLU A 127 -1.91 3.11 8.30
CA GLU A 127 -3.17 2.99 9.05
C GLU A 127 -4.06 1.85 8.52
N THR A 128 -4.14 1.70 7.19
CA THR A 128 -4.91 0.61 6.57
C THR A 128 -4.38 -0.75 6.98
N VAL A 129 -3.06 -0.94 7.01
CA VAL A 129 -2.44 -2.19 7.45
C VAL A 129 -2.70 -2.43 8.95
N ASN A 130 -2.70 -1.38 9.78
CA ASN A 130 -2.89 -1.49 11.24
C ASN A 130 -4.34 -1.66 11.69
N ASP A 131 -5.32 -1.28 10.87
CA ASP A 131 -6.75 -1.32 11.20
C ASP A 131 -7.62 -1.40 9.92
N PRO A 132 -7.56 -2.52 9.18
CA PRO A 132 -8.22 -2.64 7.88
C PRO A 132 -9.71 -3.01 8.01
N SER A 133 -10.48 -2.66 6.97
CA SER A 133 -11.57 -3.53 6.51
C SER A 133 -11.01 -4.56 5.52
N ALA A 134 -11.65 -5.72 5.36
CA ALA A 134 -11.13 -6.78 4.50
C ALA A 134 -12.21 -7.45 3.65
N VAL A 135 -11.84 -7.84 2.44
CA VAL A 135 -12.66 -8.68 1.56
C VAL A 135 -11.83 -9.82 0.97
N ARG A 136 -12.48 -10.97 0.73
CA ARG A 136 -11.91 -12.01 -0.13
C ARG A 136 -12.00 -11.53 -1.57
N PHE A 137 -10.85 -11.39 -2.22
CA PHE A 137 -10.79 -10.85 -3.57
C PHE A 137 -11.10 -11.94 -4.59
N ASP A 138 -11.86 -11.58 -5.62
CA ASP A 138 -12.13 -12.44 -6.77
C ASP A 138 -11.93 -11.63 -8.06
N ALA A 139 -10.81 -11.87 -8.74
CA ALA A 139 -10.45 -11.16 -9.96
C ALA A 139 -11.52 -11.27 -11.06
N ARG A 140 -12.31 -12.35 -11.08
CA ARG A 140 -13.38 -12.58 -12.08
C ARG A 140 -14.51 -11.56 -11.94
N LYS A 141 -14.66 -10.94 -10.76
CA LYS A 141 -15.67 -9.91 -10.50
C LYS A 141 -15.22 -8.51 -10.93
N VAL A 142 -13.97 -8.33 -11.38
CA VAL A 142 -13.42 -7.04 -11.79
C VAL A 142 -12.97 -7.08 -13.24
N ALA A 143 -13.84 -6.67 -14.15
CA ALA A 143 -13.55 -6.64 -15.58
C ALA A 143 -12.28 -5.83 -15.90
N GLY A 144 -11.41 -6.43 -16.73
CA GLY A 144 -10.15 -5.82 -17.20
C GLY A 144 -9.06 -5.66 -16.13
N SER A 145 -9.26 -6.19 -14.92
CA SER A 145 -8.28 -6.09 -13.85
C SER A 145 -7.13 -7.10 -14.02
N LYS A 146 -5.90 -6.63 -13.85
CA LYS A 146 -4.70 -7.48 -13.72
C LYS A 146 -4.30 -7.70 -12.25
N LEU A 147 -5.09 -7.19 -11.30
CA LEU A 147 -4.83 -7.34 -9.87
C LEU A 147 -4.89 -8.82 -9.49
N LYS A 148 -3.84 -9.28 -8.80
CA LYS A 148 -3.76 -10.61 -8.21
C LYS A 148 -3.64 -10.43 -6.70
N SER A 149 -4.60 -10.96 -5.95
CA SER A 149 -4.65 -10.89 -4.48
C SER A 149 -5.59 -11.98 -3.98
N ASP A 150 -5.34 -12.53 -2.81
CA ASP A 150 -6.30 -13.44 -2.16
C ASP A 150 -7.27 -12.65 -1.29
N ILE A 151 -6.74 -11.62 -0.61
CA ILE A 151 -7.48 -10.71 0.26
C ILE A 151 -7.09 -9.29 -0.11
N LEU A 152 -8.09 -8.40 -0.14
CA LEU A 152 -7.85 -6.96 -0.14
C LEU A 152 -8.17 -6.41 1.24
N LEU A 153 -7.14 -5.87 1.87
CA LEU A 153 -7.28 -4.94 2.99
C LEU A 153 -7.59 -3.56 2.41
N TYR A 154 -8.51 -2.83 3.01
CA TYR A 154 -8.87 -1.49 2.52
C TYR A 154 -9.39 -0.59 3.62
N ARG A 155 -9.30 0.72 3.36
CA ARG A 155 -9.97 1.78 4.13
C ARG A 155 -10.38 2.91 3.20
N VAL A 156 -11.46 3.59 3.56
CA VAL A 156 -11.94 4.78 2.85
C VAL A 156 -11.49 6.04 3.57
N TYR A 157 -10.92 6.98 2.82
CA TYR A 157 -10.42 8.28 3.26
C TYR A 157 -10.99 9.37 2.35
N GLY A 158 -12.04 10.07 2.81
CA GLY A 158 -12.73 11.07 1.99
C GLY A 158 -13.24 10.46 0.68
N ASN A 159 -12.82 11.03 -0.45
CA ASN A 159 -13.17 10.54 -1.80
C ASN A 159 -12.21 9.46 -2.34
N ARG A 160 -11.33 8.89 -1.52
CA ARG A 160 -10.37 7.86 -1.94
C ARG A 160 -10.49 6.61 -1.08
N THR A 161 -10.09 5.50 -1.67
CA THR A 161 -9.92 4.21 -0.99
C THR A 161 -8.48 3.77 -1.15
N ILE A 162 -7.87 3.38 -0.02
CA ILE A 162 -6.58 2.72 0.03
C ILE A 162 -6.80 1.23 -0.07
N HIS A 163 -6.00 0.56 -0.90
CA HIS A 163 -6.04 -0.90 -1.08
C HIS A 163 -4.67 -1.50 -0.84
N VAL A 164 -4.63 -2.57 -0.04
CA VAL A 164 -3.46 -3.43 0.14
C VAL A 164 -3.87 -4.86 -0.18
N GLY A 165 -3.35 -5.37 -1.28
CA GLY A 165 -3.52 -6.75 -1.69
C GLY A 165 -2.51 -7.63 -0.99
N ILE A 166 -2.97 -8.69 -0.33
CA ILE A 166 -2.11 -9.70 0.27
C ILE A 166 -2.37 -11.05 -0.40
N CYS A 167 -1.28 -11.80 -0.56
CA CYS A 167 -1.30 -13.14 -1.11
C CYS A 167 -0.61 -14.11 -0.17
N GLN A 168 -1.00 -15.37 -0.28
CA GLN A 168 -0.26 -16.49 0.26
C GLN A 168 0.64 -17.07 -0.85
N ASP A 169 1.89 -17.37 -0.53
CA ASP A 169 2.76 -18.16 -1.41
C ASP A 169 2.48 -19.68 -1.27
N GLU A 170 3.22 -20.48 -2.02
CA GLU A 170 3.09 -21.94 -2.03
C GLU A 170 3.43 -22.58 -0.67
N ASP A 171 4.35 -21.97 0.09
CA ASP A 171 4.80 -22.42 1.40
C ASP A 171 3.88 -21.94 2.55
N GLY A 172 2.81 -21.19 2.21
CA GLY A 172 1.82 -20.70 3.17
C GLY A 172 2.16 -19.35 3.81
N THR A 173 3.25 -18.70 3.41
CA THR A 173 3.67 -17.38 3.89
C THR A 173 2.86 -16.28 3.23
N TRP A 174 2.45 -15.28 4.02
CA TRP A 174 1.66 -14.15 3.53
C TRP A 174 2.53 -12.93 3.28
N PHE A 175 2.36 -12.30 2.12
CA PHE A 175 3.11 -11.11 1.71
C PHE A 175 2.21 -10.04 1.11
N ALA A 176 2.67 -8.78 1.17
CA ALA A 176 1.99 -7.66 0.54
C ALA A 176 2.31 -7.67 -0.95
N ARG A 177 1.30 -7.93 -1.77
CA ARG A 177 1.44 -8.07 -3.21
C ARG A 177 1.19 -6.77 -3.96
N SER A 178 0.35 -5.89 -3.44
CA SER A 178 0.06 -4.63 -4.12
C SER A 178 -0.37 -3.56 -3.15
N PHE A 179 -0.02 -2.32 -3.42
CA PHE A 179 -0.57 -1.13 -2.81
C PHE A 179 -1.04 -0.19 -3.92
N PHE A 180 -2.26 0.34 -3.80
CA PHE A 180 -2.78 1.30 -4.76
C PHE A 180 -3.88 2.16 -4.14
N VAL A 181 -4.07 3.35 -4.71
CA VAL A 181 -5.06 4.33 -4.25
C VAL A 181 -6.04 4.63 -5.36
N ARG A 182 -7.35 4.52 -5.10
CA ARG A 182 -8.37 4.83 -6.10
C ARG A 182 -9.37 5.81 -5.56
N GLU A 183 -9.86 6.67 -6.44
CA GLU A 183 -11.04 7.47 -6.12
C GLU A 183 -12.24 6.56 -5.89
N ASN A 184 -13.13 7.02 -5.03
CA ASN A 184 -14.34 6.30 -4.73
C ASN A 184 -15.23 6.30 -5.96
N ASP A 185 -15.81 5.15 -6.26
CA ASP A 185 -16.75 4.97 -7.35
C ASP A 185 -18.17 5.05 -6.77
N PRO A 186 -18.98 6.07 -7.08
CA PRO A 186 -20.35 6.18 -6.54
C PRO A 186 -21.24 5.00 -6.91
N ASP A 187 -21.07 4.45 -8.11
CA ASP A 187 -21.87 3.32 -8.62
C ASP A 187 -21.36 1.98 -8.06
N LYS A 188 -20.07 1.93 -7.71
CA LYS A 188 -19.40 0.73 -7.18
C LYS A 188 -18.69 1.03 -5.87
N TYR A 189 -19.39 1.65 -4.94
CA TYR A 189 -18.77 2.08 -3.68
C TYR A 189 -18.22 0.89 -2.87
N PRO A 190 -17.05 1.03 -2.21
CA PRO A 190 -16.16 2.19 -2.28
C PRO A 190 -15.30 2.21 -3.56
N SER A 191 -15.06 1.06 -4.17
CA SER A 191 -14.42 0.97 -5.49
C SER A 191 -14.81 -0.33 -6.16
N LYS A 192 -14.63 -0.42 -7.49
CA LYS A 192 -14.83 -1.67 -8.25
C LYS A 192 -14.05 -2.89 -7.73
N TYR A 193 -13.00 -2.69 -6.94
CA TYR A 193 -12.18 -3.76 -6.37
C TYR A 193 -12.76 -4.34 -5.07
N ILE A 194 -13.67 -3.62 -4.42
CA ILE A 194 -14.30 -3.98 -3.14
C ILE A 194 -15.79 -4.30 -3.34
N HIS A 195 -16.45 -3.58 -4.24
CA HIS A 195 -17.87 -3.75 -4.53
C HIS A 195 -18.21 -5.21 -4.88
N LYS A 196 -19.22 -5.77 -4.21
CA LYS A 196 -19.70 -7.16 -4.37
C LYS A 196 -18.66 -8.25 -4.08
N MET A 197 -17.57 -7.91 -3.41
CA MET A 197 -16.64 -8.89 -2.84
C MET A 197 -17.21 -9.48 -1.56
N THR A 198 -16.71 -10.66 -1.17
CA THR A 198 -17.15 -11.31 0.07
C THR A 198 -16.47 -10.63 1.25
N PRO A 199 -17.22 -10.00 2.18
CA PRO A 199 -16.63 -9.32 3.32
C PRO A 199 -16.02 -10.31 4.31
N LEU A 200 -14.92 -9.89 4.93
CA LEU A 200 -14.24 -10.62 6.00
C LEU A 200 -14.26 -9.75 7.25
N LYS A 201 -14.71 -10.31 8.38
CA LYS A 201 -14.39 -9.70 9.68
C LYS A 201 -12.90 -9.90 9.91
N VAL A 202 -12.20 -8.85 10.31
CA VAL A 202 -10.75 -8.88 10.52
C VAL A 202 -10.40 -8.35 11.91
N LYS A 203 -9.49 -9.04 12.57
CA LYS A 203 -8.79 -8.57 13.78
C LYS A 203 -7.30 -8.60 13.49
N VAL A 204 -6.56 -7.59 13.94
CA VAL A 204 -5.12 -7.49 13.73
C VAL A 204 -4.40 -7.36 15.08
N LYS A 205 -3.33 -8.13 15.23
CA LYS A 205 -2.35 -7.98 16.31
C LYS A 205 -1.01 -7.63 15.68
N VAL A 206 -0.44 -6.52 16.13
CA VAL A 206 0.86 -6.01 15.64
C VAL A 206 1.92 -6.24 16.71
N SER A 207 3.07 -6.76 16.32
CA SER A 207 4.23 -6.93 17.19
C SER A 207 5.48 -6.39 16.51
N SER A 208 6.41 -5.84 17.30
CA SER A 208 7.76 -5.52 16.83
C SER A 208 8.53 -6.81 16.56
N LYS A 209 9.41 -6.82 15.55
CA LYS A 209 10.35 -7.92 15.31
C LYS A 209 11.50 -7.94 16.32
N ASN A 210 11.80 -6.79 16.94
CA ASN A 210 12.94 -6.59 17.84
C ASN A 210 12.53 -6.49 19.33
N ALA A 211 11.42 -7.12 19.73
CA ALA A 211 10.92 -7.12 21.11
C ALA A 211 11.02 -8.49 21.76
#